data_AF-A0A1A7QH37-F1
#
_entry.id   AF-A0A1A7QH37-F1
#
_cell.length_a   1.000
_cell.length_b   1.000
_cell.length_c   1.000
_cell.angle_alpha   90.00
_cell.angle_beta   90.00
_cell.angle_gamma   90.00
#
_symmetry.space_group_name_H-M   'P 1'
#
loop_
_entity.id
_entity.type
_entity.pdbx_description
1 polymer ?
#
loop_
_entity_poly.entity_id
_entity_poly.type
_entity_poly.pdbx_seq_one_letter_code
_entity_poly.pdbx_strand_id
1 'polypeptide(L)'
;MKKKILIILIGILILSNCKQSGGIEYSFEDVQVNTSDDYLTLPTGIIKNKVDSYEEGFYQHFVYPDNRYVIILRGGNAELNEPKNDNPEIHSREQSVDRIRMIYGNVKTERKAEFDKAFDLMKENGLKKK
;
A
#
# COMPACT_ATOMS: atom_id res chain seq x y z
N MET A 1 58.22 14.63 -46.59
CA MET A 1 56.96 14.19 -47.24
C MET A 1 56.03 13.61 -46.17
N LYS A 2 54.73 13.80 -46.38
CA LYS A 2 53.71 14.05 -45.34
C LYS A 2 53.34 12.83 -44.49
N LYS A 3 53.47 12.96 -43.17
CA LYS A 3 52.90 12.08 -42.13
C LYS A 3 51.36 12.22 -42.16
N LYS A 4 50.62 11.13 -42.28
CA LYS A 4 49.16 11.12 -42.08
C LYS A 4 48.90 10.57 -40.68
N ILE A 5 48.60 11.48 -39.75
CA ILE A 5 48.11 11.19 -38.41
C ILE A 5 46.61 10.95 -38.55
N LEU A 6 46.15 9.72 -38.27
CA LEU A 6 44.73 9.39 -38.22
C LEU A 6 44.25 9.61 -36.77
N ILE A 7 43.48 10.68 -36.59
CA ILE A 7 42.80 11.01 -35.33
C ILE A 7 41.54 10.15 -35.27
N ILE A 8 41.49 9.17 -34.37
CA ILE A 8 40.25 8.45 -34.07
C ILE A 8 39.56 9.19 -32.93
N LEU A 9 38.36 9.69 -33.26
CA LEU A 9 37.48 10.47 -32.41
C LEU A 9 37.13 9.75 -31.11
N ILE A 10 37.29 10.50 -30.03
CA ILE A 10 36.68 10.32 -28.72
C ILE A 10 35.15 10.34 -28.91
N GLY A 11 34.52 9.18 -28.83
CA GLY A 11 33.08 9.03 -28.63
C GLY A 11 32.80 8.88 -27.15
N ILE A 12 32.68 10.00 -26.43
CA ILE A 12 32.12 10.05 -25.08
C ILE A 12 30.72 9.45 -25.15
N LEU A 13 30.53 8.27 -24.56
CA LEU A 13 29.22 7.68 -24.35
C LEU A 13 28.55 8.48 -23.23
N ILE A 14 27.80 9.48 -23.67
CA ILE A 14 26.95 10.36 -22.89
C ILE A 14 25.90 9.49 -22.17
N LEU A 15 25.99 9.51 -20.85
CA LEU A 15 24.86 9.51 -19.91
C LEU A 15 23.80 8.42 -20.12
N SER A 16 24.07 7.22 -19.58
CA SER A 16 23.01 6.56 -18.82
C SER A 16 22.81 7.30 -17.50
N ASN A 17 22.35 8.55 -17.60
CA ASN A 17 21.49 9.09 -16.57
C ASN A 17 20.26 8.19 -16.61
N CYS A 18 20.28 7.11 -15.83
CA CYS A 18 19.05 6.68 -15.19
C CYS A 18 18.48 7.96 -14.58
N LYS A 19 17.50 8.56 -15.27
CA LYS A 19 16.47 9.31 -14.60
C LYS A 19 15.98 8.31 -13.56
N GLN A 20 16.50 8.44 -12.35
CA GLN A 20 15.82 8.00 -11.16
C GLN A 20 14.48 8.71 -11.29
N SER A 21 13.51 7.99 -11.86
CA SER A 21 12.13 8.40 -11.87
C SER A 21 11.88 8.77 -10.43
N GLY A 22 11.71 10.07 -10.14
CA GLY A 22 11.34 10.50 -8.80
C GLY A 22 10.15 9.63 -8.44
N GLY A 23 10.39 8.68 -7.54
CA GLY A 23 9.37 7.71 -7.18
C GLY A 23 8.19 8.51 -6.67
N ILE A 24 6.97 8.09 -7.01
CA ILE A 24 5.80 8.64 -6.34
C ILE A 24 6.03 8.36 -4.85
N GLU A 25 6.24 9.42 -4.07
CA GLU A 25 6.46 9.32 -2.63
C GLU A 25 5.10 9.13 -1.98
N TYR A 26 4.90 7.96 -1.37
CA TYR A 26 3.70 7.65 -0.61
C TYR A 26 3.95 7.96 0.87
N SER A 27 2.94 8.50 1.54
CA SER A 27 2.98 8.75 2.99
C SER A 27 2.11 7.73 3.72
N PHE A 28 2.70 7.09 4.72
CA PHE A 28 2.04 6.08 5.55
C PHE A 28 2.08 6.46 7.03
N GLU A 29 1.11 5.97 7.79
CA GLU A 29 1.05 6.09 9.23
C GLU A 29 0.90 4.70 9.88
N ASP A 30 1.50 4.52 11.06
CA ASP A 30 1.29 3.33 11.86
C ASP A 30 0.03 3.51 12.70
N VAL A 31 -1.00 2.74 12.41
CA VAL A 31 -2.28 2.77 13.12
C VAL A 31 -2.38 1.61 14.11
N GLN A 32 -2.94 1.89 15.28
CA GLN A 32 -3.17 0.87 16.29
C GLN A 32 -4.29 -0.09 15.85
N VAL A 33 -4.04 -1.38 16.02
CA VAL A 33 -5.00 -2.45 15.77
C VAL A 33 -5.78 -2.69 17.06
N ASN A 34 -7.09 -2.42 17.03
CA ASN A 34 -7.94 -2.48 18.22
C ASN A 34 -7.30 -1.73 19.41
N THR A 35 -7.40 -2.26 20.65
CA THR A 35 -6.72 -1.75 21.85
C THR A 35 -5.46 -2.55 22.19
N SER A 36 -4.78 -3.16 21.21
CA SER A 36 -3.54 -3.92 21.45
C SER A 36 -2.28 -3.09 21.18
N ASP A 37 -1.11 -3.64 21.52
CA ASP A 37 0.20 -3.04 21.17
C ASP A 37 0.59 -3.35 19.71
N ASP A 38 -0.32 -3.88 18.90
CA ASP A 38 -0.10 -4.17 17.48
C ASP A 38 -0.42 -2.95 16.61
N TYR A 39 0.41 -2.71 15.61
CA TYR A 39 0.26 -1.61 14.66
C TYR A 39 0.36 -2.10 13.22
N LEU A 40 -0.38 -1.44 12.34
CA LEU A 40 -0.38 -1.64 10.90
C LEU A 40 0.02 -0.37 10.17
N THR A 41 0.71 -0.52 9.05
CA THR A 41 1.08 0.60 8.19
C THR A 41 -0.01 0.83 7.16
N LEU A 42 -0.74 1.94 7.28
CA LEU A 42 -1.81 2.33 6.37
C LEU A 42 -1.48 3.65 5.64
N PRO A 43 -2.11 3.93 4.48
CA PRO A 43 -2.07 5.25 3.88
C PRO A 43 -2.47 6.34 4.86
N THR A 44 -1.89 7.53 4.72
CA THR A 44 -2.29 8.68 5.54
C THR A 44 -3.67 9.20 5.17
N GLY A 45 -4.27 9.94 6.10
CA GLY A 45 -5.50 10.71 5.86
C GLY A 45 -6.77 9.96 6.30
N ILE A 46 -6.67 9.12 7.31
CA ILE A 46 -7.83 8.48 7.93
C ILE A 46 -8.66 9.54 8.66
N ILE A 47 -9.95 9.63 8.33
CA ILE A 47 -10.89 10.57 8.97
C ILE A 47 -11.81 9.90 9.99
N LYS A 48 -11.88 8.56 9.96
CA LYS A 48 -12.70 7.79 10.90
C LYS A 48 -12.08 6.43 11.15
N ASN A 49 -12.07 6.02 12.41
CA ASN A 49 -11.72 4.67 12.84
C ASN A 49 -12.86 4.16 13.73
N LYS A 50 -13.46 3.05 13.36
CA LYS A 50 -14.49 2.35 14.16
C LYS A 50 -13.98 0.97 14.52
N VAL A 51 -14.20 0.57 15.76
CA VAL A 51 -13.83 -0.76 16.26
C VAL A 51 -15.06 -1.40 16.89
N ASP A 52 -15.37 -2.61 16.47
CA ASP A 52 -16.40 -3.46 17.05
C ASP A 52 -15.74 -4.78 17.49
N SER A 53 -15.68 -4.98 18.81
CA SER A 53 -15.11 -6.20 19.41
C SER A 53 -16.21 -7.21 19.71
N TYR A 54 -15.91 -8.49 19.53
CA TYR A 54 -16.78 -9.61 19.85
C TYR A 54 -15.96 -10.74 20.49
N GLU A 55 -16.63 -11.78 21.01
CA GLU A 55 -15.99 -12.81 21.84
C GLU A 55 -14.75 -13.46 21.18
N GLU A 56 -14.83 -13.72 19.88
CA GLU A 56 -13.76 -14.39 19.13
C GLU A 56 -12.84 -13.44 18.34
N GLY A 57 -12.93 -12.12 18.56
CA GLY A 57 -12.02 -11.16 17.96
C GLY A 57 -12.61 -9.78 17.71
N PHE A 58 -12.29 -9.16 16.57
CA PHE A 58 -12.71 -7.79 16.30
C PHE A 58 -12.84 -7.49 14.81
N TYR A 59 -13.67 -6.49 14.54
CA TYR A 59 -13.82 -5.79 13.28
C TYR A 59 -13.35 -4.35 13.46
N GLN A 60 -12.51 -3.85 12.56
CA GLN A 60 -12.05 -2.47 12.58
C GLN A 60 -12.14 -1.85 11.19
N HIS A 61 -12.72 -0.65 11.11
CA HIS A 61 -13.04 0.03 9.86
C HIS A 61 -12.45 1.44 9.85
N PHE A 62 -11.45 1.63 8.99
CA PHE A 62 -10.83 2.91 8.69
C PHE A 62 -11.47 3.52 7.44
N VAL A 63 -11.93 4.76 7.55
CA VAL A 63 -12.53 5.51 6.44
C VAL A 63 -11.65 6.71 6.11
N TYR A 64 -11.43 6.93 4.82
CA TYR A 64 -10.69 8.06 4.26
C TYR A 64 -11.68 9.05 3.62
N PRO A 65 -11.23 10.26 3.21
CA PRO A 65 -12.02 11.13 2.35
C PRO A 65 -12.50 10.35 1.11
N ASP A 66 -13.62 10.76 0.52
CA ASP A 66 -14.21 10.10 -0.67
C ASP A 66 -14.73 8.67 -0.45
N ASN A 67 -14.99 8.28 0.81
CA ASN A 67 -15.55 6.98 1.21
C ASN A 67 -14.69 5.75 0.82
N ARG A 68 -13.40 5.94 0.59
CA ARG A 68 -12.43 4.83 0.53
C ARG A 68 -12.29 4.23 1.92
N TYR A 69 -12.03 2.94 2.00
CA TYR A 69 -11.92 2.29 3.30
C TYR A 69 -10.86 1.21 3.34
N VAL A 70 -10.40 0.94 4.56
CA VAL A 70 -9.72 -0.31 4.94
C VAL A 70 -10.54 -0.96 6.05
N ILE A 71 -10.87 -2.22 5.88
CA ILE A 71 -11.52 -3.05 6.90
C ILE A 71 -10.55 -4.13 7.33
N ILE A 72 -10.54 -4.40 8.63
CA ILE A 72 -9.71 -5.39 9.27
C ILE A 72 -10.59 -6.30 10.10
N LEU A 73 -10.35 -7.60 10.00
CA LEU A 73 -11.13 -8.64 10.65
C LEU A 73 -10.20 -9.70 11.23
N ARG A 74 -10.28 -9.87 12.54
CA ARG A 74 -9.61 -10.96 13.27
C ARG A 74 -10.67 -11.80 13.96
N GLY A 75 -10.73 -13.09 13.67
CA GLY A 75 -11.64 -14.05 14.31
C GLY A 75 -11.76 -15.32 13.49
N GLY A 76 -12.04 -16.46 14.14
CA GLY A 76 -11.88 -17.80 13.55
C GLY A 76 -12.75 -18.06 12.32
N ASN A 77 -14.01 -17.61 12.35
CA ASN A 77 -15.03 -18.00 11.36
C ASN A 77 -15.61 -16.85 10.53
N ALA A 78 -15.15 -15.61 10.72
CA ALA A 78 -15.77 -14.45 10.10
C ALA A 78 -15.21 -14.18 8.70
N GLU A 79 -15.97 -14.35 7.62
CA GLU A 79 -15.46 -14.08 6.28
C GLU A 79 -15.45 -12.59 5.94
N LEU A 80 -14.43 -12.16 5.19
CA LEU A 80 -14.34 -10.85 4.58
C LEU A 80 -14.28 -11.09 3.08
N ASN A 81 -15.21 -10.50 2.33
CA ASN A 81 -15.28 -10.70 0.89
C ASN A 81 -14.98 -9.38 0.17
N GLU A 82 -14.34 -9.47 -0.99
CA GLU A 82 -14.17 -8.31 -1.84
C GLU A 82 -15.52 -7.70 -2.26
N PRO A 83 -15.68 -6.37 -2.19
CA PRO A 83 -16.88 -5.74 -2.69
C PRO A 83 -16.97 -6.01 -4.19
N LYS A 84 -18.12 -6.49 -4.65
CA LYS A 84 -18.37 -6.60 -6.09
C LYS A 84 -18.45 -5.19 -6.67
N ASN A 85 -17.53 -4.87 -7.58
CA ASN A 85 -17.52 -3.59 -8.27
C ASN A 85 -17.23 -3.80 -9.76
N ASP A 86 -18.17 -3.38 -10.61
CA ASP A 86 -18.05 -3.48 -12.06
C ASP A 86 -17.38 -2.24 -12.68
N ASN A 87 -17.12 -1.19 -11.88
CA ASN A 87 -16.39 -0.02 -12.34
C ASN A 87 -14.88 -0.28 -12.35
N PRO A 88 -14.23 -0.31 -13.52
CA PRO A 88 -12.79 -0.59 -13.63
C PRO A 88 -11.89 0.49 -13.01
N GLU A 89 -12.45 1.67 -12.71
CA GLU A 89 -11.72 2.75 -12.04
C GLU A 89 -11.72 2.60 -10.52
N ILE A 90 -12.49 1.66 -9.98
CA ILE A 90 -12.57 1.39 -8.55
C ILE A 90 -11.95 0.04 -8.25
N HIS A 91 -11.02 0.05 -7.30
CA HIS A 91 -10.19 -1.08 -6.93
C HIS A 91 -10.48 -1.51 -5.50
N SER A 92 -10.38 -2.80 -5.29
CA SER A 92 -10.35 -3.45 -3.99
C SER A 92 -9.27 -4.52 -4.00
N ARG A 93 -8.79 -4.85 -2.81
CA ARG A 93 -7.87 -5.96 -2.61
C ARG A 93 -8.02 -6.51 -1.22
N GLU A 94 -8.17 -7.82 -1.14
CA GLU A 94 -8.04 -8.57 0.10
C GLU A 94 -6.61 -9.05 0.33
N GLN A 95 -6.18 -9.06 1.59
CA GLN A 95 -4.92 -9.64 2.03
C GLN A 95 -5.07 -10.19 3.44
N SER A 96 -4.34 -11.25 3.75
CA SER A 96 -4.22 -11.77 5.12
C SER A 96 -2.79 -11.61 5.64
N VAL A 97 -2.65 -11.21 6.90
CA VAL A 97 -1.39 -11.06 7.66
C VAL A 97 -1.63 -11.56 9.08
N ASP A 98 -0.83 -12.49 9.61
CA ASP A 98 -0.93 -12.97 11.00
C ASP A 98 -2.35 -13.34 11.49
N ARG A 99 -3.13 -14.02 10.63
CA ARG A 99 -4.56 -14.39 10.85
C ARG A 99 -5.52 -13.20 10.94
N ILE A 100 -5.06 -12.01 10.60
CA ILE A 100 -5.86 -10.82 10.38
C ILE A 100 -6.16 -10.74 8.88
N ARG A 101 -7.44 -10.77 8.54
CA ARG A 101 -7.93 -10.49 7.20
C ARG A 101 -8.11 -8.99 7.05
N MET A 102 -7.70 -8.46 5.90
CA MET A 102 -7.74 -7.05 5.60
C MET A 102 -8.28 -6.86 4.19
N ILE A 103 -9.03 -5.80 4.00
CA ILE A 103 -9.48 -5.41 2.67
C ILE A 103 -9.44 -3.90 2.55
N TYR A 104 -8.96 -3.39 1.41
CA TYR A 104 -9.31 -2.04 1.00
C TYR A 104 -10.39 -2.09 -0.07
N GLY A 105 -11.22 -1.06 -0.11
CA GLY A 105 -12.25 -0.93 -1.13
C GLY A 105 -12.61 0.51 -1.45
N ASN A 106 -13.34 0.65 -2.55
CA ASN A 106 -13.72 1.95 -3.12
C ASN A 106 -12.51 2.84 -3.48
N VAL A 107 -11.34 2.25 -3.77
CA VAL A 107 -10.11 2.99 -4.06
C VAL A 107 -10.04 3.32 -5.55
N LYS A 108 -9.96 4.60 -5.90
CA LYS A 108 -9.82 5.02 -7.30
C LYS A 108 -8.41 4.76 -7.84
N THR A 109 -8.29 4.61 -9.15
CA THR A 109 -7.02 4.35 -9.88
C THR A 109 -5.86 5.23 -9.42
N GLU A 110 -6.08 6.53 -9.19
CA GLU A 110 -5.04 7.49 -8.81
C GLU A 110 -4.38 7.20 -7.44
N ARG A 111 -5.07 6.47 -6.56
CA ARG A 111 -4.54 6.08 -5.24
C ARG A 111 -4.31 4.58 -5.10
N LYS A 112 -4.65 3.78 -6.12
CA LYS A 112 -4.50 2.32 -6.07
C LYS A 112 -3.09 1.90 -5.66
N ALA A 113 -2.07 2.50 -6.29
CA ALA A 113 -0.68 2.16 -6.03
C ALA A 113 -0.22 2.48 -4.59
N GLU A 114 -0.78 3.52 -3.97
CA GLU A 114 -0.52 3.86 -2.56
C GLU A 114 -1.10 2.79 -1.62
N PHE A 115 -2.36 2.40 -1.83
CA PHE A 115 -3.04 1.38 -1.04
C PHE A 115 -2.42 -0.01 -1.23
N ASP A 116 -2.07 -0.36 -2.48
CA ASP A 116 -1.35 -1.59 -2.78
C ASP A 116 0.00 -1.62 -2.05
N LYS A 117 0.74 -0.52 -2.07
CA LYS A 117 2.03 -0.45 -1.39
C LYS A 117 1.89 -0.59 0.13
N ALA A 118 0.87 0.00 0.74
CA ALA A 118 0.59 -0.21 2.16
C ALA A 118 0.27 -1.68 2.46
N PHE A 119 -0.53 -2.34 1.64
CA PHE A 119 -0.86 -3.77 1.79
C PHE A 119 0.36 -4.67 1.61
N ASP A 120 1.24 -4.35 0.66
CA ASP A 120 2.50 -5.06 0.47
C ASP A 120 3.43 -4.88 1.67
N LEU A 121 3.56 -3.65 2.20
CA LEU A 121 4.35 -3.37 3.40
C LEU A 121 3.84 -4.11 4.63
N MET A 122 2.52 -4.21 4.82
CA MET A 122 1.93 -4.99 5.92
C MET A 122 2.21 -6.49 5.74
N LYS A 123 2.15 -7.00 4.51
CA LYS A 123 2.48 -8.40 4.22
C LYS A 123 3.97 -8.71 4.45
N GLU A 124 4.84 -7.78 4.10
CA GLU A 124 6.30 -7.90 4.27
C GLU A 124 6.72 -7.82 5.74
N ASN A 125 6.15 -6.88 6.50
CA ASN A 125 6.60 -6.58 7.85
C ASN A 125 5.77 -7.26 8.95
N GLY A 126 4.60 -7.82 8.61
CA GLY A 126 3.67 -8.34 9.59
C GLY A 126 3.06 -7.23 10.46
N LEU A 127 2.53 -7.63 11.62
CA LEU A 127 2.15 -6.69 12.67
C LEU A 127 3.38 -6.12 13.37
N LYS A 128 3.46 -4.80 13.48
CA LYS A 128 4.50 -4.12 14.26
C LYS A 128 4.09 -4.09 15.74
N LYS A 129 5.08 -4.17 16.64
CA LYS A 129 4.91 -3.92 18.08
C LYS A 129 5.50 -2.54 18.41
N LYS A 130 4.82 -1.76 19.25
CA LYS A 130 5.37 -0.53 19.85
C LYS A 130 5.37 -0.59 21.36
#